data_AF-A0AA37L6J6-F1
#
_entry.id   AF-A0AA37L6J6-F1
#
_cell.length_a   1.000
_cell.length_b   1.000
_cell.length_c   1.000
_cell.angle_alpha   90.00
_cell.angle_beta   90.00
_cell.angle_gamma   90.00
#
_symmetry.space_group_name_H-M   'P 1'
#
loop_
_entity.id
_entity.type
_entity.pdbx_description
1 polymer ?
#
loop_
_entity_poly.entity_id
_entity_poly.type
_entity_poly.pdbx_seq_one_letter_code
_entity_poly.pdbx_strand_id
1 'polypeptide(L)'
;MAHDPEPEDPDEASRRVRNAYARWDEIFQIQARLWSYREDLLPGIAGLAEECAKITNDTYLAGLWSKDLHHELIWEVVNPEIGDLEASLQQKRSSVSRRGPAPI
;
A
#
# COMPACT_ATOMS: atom_id res chain seq x y z
N MET A 1 13.42 38.37 -0.57
CA MET A 1 12.48 37.69 0.33
C MET A 1 11.98 36.48 -0.43
N ALA A 2 12.29 35.27 0.03
CA ALA A 2 11.79 34.06 -0.61
C ALA A 2 10.28 34.05 -0.44
N HIS A 3 9.55 33.92 -1.55
CA HIS A 3 8.11 33.67 -1.51
C HIS A 3 7.97 32.24 -0.99
N ASP A 4 7.62 32.08 0.28
CA ASP A 4 7.19 30.78 0.77
C ASP A 4 5.99 30.36 -0.10
N PRO A 5 5.99 29.15 -0.69
CA PRO A 5 4.85 28.71 -1.47
C PRO A 5 3.62 28.68 -0.57
N GLU A 6 2.51 29.24 -1.07
CA GLU A 6 1.21 29.13 -0.41
C GLU A 6 0.92 27.67 -0.06
N PRO A 7 0.29 27.40 1.10
CA PRO A 7 -0.02 26.04 1.52
C PRO A 7 -0.87 25.37 0.44
N GLU A 8 -0.33 24.28 -0.10
CA GLU A 8 -0.99 23.48 -1.12
C GLU A 8 -2.36 23.01 -0.61
N ASP A 9 -3.40 23.13 -1.45
CA ASP A 9 -4.72 22.63 -1.15
C ASP A 9 -4.62 21.14 -0.74
N PRO A 10 -5.09 20.75 0.46
CA PRO A 10 -5.02 19.37 0.95
C PRO A 10 -5.57 18.35 -0.05
N ASP A 11 -6.59 18.72 -0.83
CA ASP A 11 -7.18 17.85 -1.84
C ASP A 11 -6.26 17.68 -3.05
N GLU A 12 -5.53 18.73 -3.43
CA GLU A 12 -4.52 18.67 -4.50
C GLU A 12 -3.32 17.83 -4.07
N ALA A 13 -2.80 18.05 -2.87
CA ALA A 13 -1.71 17.26 -2.30
C ALA A 13 -2.09 15.77 -2.25
N SER A 14 -3.31 15.46 -1.78
CA SER A 14 -3.83 14.09 -1.74
C SER A 14 -3.95 13.47 -3.13
N ARG A 15 -4.36 14.25 -4.15
CA ARG A 15 -4.41 13.80 -5.55
C ARG A 15 -3.02 13.49 -6.09
N ARG A 16 -2.02 14.32 -5.79
CA ARG A 16 -0.63 14.09 -6.22
C ARG A 16 -0.05 12.81 -5.63
N VAL A 17 -0.24 12.60 -4.33
CA VAL A 17 0.19 11.36 -3.64
C VAL A 17 -0.44 10.13 -4.30
N ARG A 18 -1.76 10.14 -4.50
CA ARG A 18 -2.46 9.02 -5.14
C ARG A 18 -1.98 8.78 -6.58
N ASN A 19 -1.76 9.85 -7.35
CA ASN A 19 -1.26 9.73 -8.71
C ASN A 19 0.18 9.18 -8.75
N ALA A 20 1.00 9.49 -7.75
CA ALA A 20 2.35 8.93 -7.63
C ALA A 20 2.30 7.41 -7.41
N TYR A 21 1.46 6.91 -6.50
CA TYR A 21 1.25 5.47 -6.32
C TYR A 21 0.68 4.81 -7.57
N ALA A 22 -0.34 5.40 -8.20
CA ALA A 22 -0.91 4.86 -9.44
C ALA A 22 0.12 4.76 -10.58
N ARG A 23 1.11 5.66 -10.60
CA ARG A 23 2.21 5.60 -11.56
C ARG A 23 3.27 4.59 -11.16
N TRP A 24 3.50 4.40 -9.86
CA TRP A 24 4.33 3.32 -9.35
C TRP A 24 3.78 1.94 -9.73
N ASP A 25 2.47 1.74 -9.77
CA ASP A 25 1.85 0.49 -10.21
C ASP A 25 2.26 0.06 -11.64
N GLU A 26 2.67 1.00 -12.50
CA GLU A 26 3.22 0.67 -13.82
C GLU A 26 4.51 -0.17 -13.74
N ILE A 27 5.24 -0.11 -12.61
CA ILE A 27 6.44 -0.92 -12.33
C ILE A 27 6.11 -2.41 -12.33
N PHE A 28 4.91 -2.84 -11.93
CA PHE A 28 4.54 -4.25 -11.97
C PHE A 28 4.69 -4.85 -13.37
N GLN A 29 4.43 -4.05 -14.42
CA GLN A 29 4.64 -4.47 -15.81
C GLN A 29 6.12 -4.60 -16.18
N ILE A 30 6.99 -3.81 -15.55
CA ILE A 30 8.44 -3.85 -15.73
C ILE A 30 9.02 -5.10 -15.03
N GLN A 31 8.49 -5.45 -13.86
CA GLN A 31 8.87 -6.67 -13.12
C GLN A 31 8.53 -7.96 -13.88
N ALA A 32 7.46 -7.96 -14.69
CA ALA A 32 7.01 -9.11 -15.47
C ALA A 32 7.84 -9.38 -16.75
N ARG A 33 8.76 -8.48 -17.11
CA ARG A 33 9.60 -8.64 -18.32
C ARG A 33 10.69 -9.70 -18.13
N LEU A 34 11.26 -10.15 -19.25
CA LEU A 34 12.45 -10.99 -19.23
C LEU A 34 13.69 -10.11 -19.02
N TRP A 35 14.40 -10.32 -17.91
CA TRP A 35 15.63 -9.61 -17.57
C TRP A 35 16.84 -10.49 -17.84
N SER A 36 17.91 -9.91 -18.39
CA SER A 36 19.20 -10.61 -18.54
C SER A 36 19.81 -10.95 -17.18
N TYR A 37 19.68 -10.04 -16.21
CA TYR A 37 20.05 -10.21 -14.81
C TYR A 37 18.90 -9.73 -13.95
N ARG A 38 18.37 -10.59 -13.09
CA ARG A 38 17.16 -10.28 -12.31
C ARG A 38 17.46 -9.33 -11.15
N GLU A 39 18.71 -9.37 -10.70
CA GLU A 39 19.27 -8.56 -9.62
C GLU A 39 19.29 -7.07 -9.99
N ASP A 40 19.33 -6.75 -11.29
CA ASP A 40 19.35 -5.38 -11.81
C ASP A 40 17.98 -4.69 -11.78
N LEU A 41 16.90 -5.42 -11.47
CA LEU A 41 15.55 -4.88 -11.45
C LEU A 41 15.41 -3.71 -10.47
N LEU A 42 15.75 -3.93 -9.19
CA LEU A 42 15.59 -2.91 -8.15
C LEU A 42 16.54 -1.71 -8.35
N PRO A 43 17.84 -1.92 -8.66
CA PRO A 43 18.74 -0.82 -9.05
C PRO A 43 18.23 -0.05 -10.29
N GLY A 44 17.68 -0.75 -11.28
CA GLY A 44 17.20 -0.17 -12.54
C GLY A 44 15.99 0.75 -12.38
N ILE A 45 15.19 0.57 -11.32
CA ILE A 45 14.02 1.42 -11.01
C ILE A 45 14.25 2.38 -9.85
N ALA A 46 15.45 2.40 -9.25
CA ALA A 46 15.73 3.16 -8.04
C ALA A 46 15.49 4.68 -8.21
N GLY A 47 15.76 5.24 -9.39
CA GLY A 47 15.49 6.65 -9.67
C GLY A 47 13.98 6.97 -9.70
N LEU A 48 13.15 6.06 -10.21
CA LEU A 48 11.69 6.22 -10.16
C LEU A 48 11.18 6.12 -8.72
N ALA A 49 11.81 5.25 -7.90
CA ALA A 49 11.48 5.13 -6.49
C ALA A 49 11.82 6.43 -5.76
N GLU A 50 13.00 7.01 -6.02
CA GLU A 50 13.41 8.28 -5.41
C GLU A 50 12.42 9.41 -5.70
N GLU A 51 11.97 9.54 -6.96
CA GLU A 51 10.97 10.55 -7.33
C GLU A 51 9.61 10.31 -6.69
N CYS A 52 9.16 9.05 -6.59
CA CYS A 52 7.93 8.72 -5.88
C CYS A 52 8.04 9.07 -4.39
N ALA A 53 9.16 8.74 -3.73
CA ALA A 53 9.40 9.05 -2.33
C ALA A 53 9.37 10.57 -2.07
N LYS A 54 9.88 11.39 -3.00
CA LYS A 54 9.80 12.86 -2.91
C LYS A 54 8.36 13.38 -2.94
N ILE A 55 7.49 12.78 -3.75
CA ILE A 55 6.08 13.21 -3.89
C ILE A 55 5.23 12.70 -2.73
N THR A 56 5.40 11.43 -2.34
CA THR A 56 4.57 10.78 -1.31
C THR A 56 5.07 11.02 0.11
N ASN A 57 6.33 11.43 0.25
CA ASN A 57 7.06 11.47 1.50
C ASN A 57 6.96 10.12 2.24
N ASP A 58 7.05 9.02 1.49
CA ASP A 58 6.93 7.64 2.00
C ASP A 58 8.26 6.88 1.98
N THR A 59 8.32 5.80 2.75
CA THR A 59 9.48 4.92 2.87
C THR A 59 9.38 3.77 1.88
N TYR A 60 10.38 3.66 1.03
CA TYR A 60 10.53 2.57 0.09
C TYR A 60 11.09 1.31 0.79
N LEU A 61 10.39 0.20 0.66
CA LEU A 61 10.66 -1.10 1.27
C LEU A 61 10.80 -2.18 0.19
N ALA A 62 11.99 -2.27 -0.40
CA ALA A 62 12.38 -3.35 -1.30
C ALA A 62 11.40 -3.65 -2.46
N GLY A 63 10.78 -2.63 -3.04
CA GLY A 63 9.76 -2.78 -4.10
C GLY A 63 8.39 -2.21 -3.75
N LEU A 64 8.15 -1.95 -2.47
CA LEU A 64 6.86 -1.51 -1.93
C LEU A 64 6.99 -0.19 -1.15
N TRP A 65 5.87 0.41 -0.77
CA TRP A 65 5.70 1.67 -0.08
C TRP A 65 5.05 1.46 1.28
N SER A 66 5.73 1.88 2.35
CA SER A 66 5.29 1.59 3.73
C SER A 66 3.88 2.08 4.03
N LYS A 67 3.45 3.23 3.50
CA LYS A 67 2.10 3.77 3.70
C LYS A 67 1.08 3.15 2.76
N ASP A 68 1.50 2.49 1.68
CA ASP A 68 0.61 1.89 0.68
C ASP A 68 0.62 0.35 0.66
N LEU A 69 1.28 -0.29 1.63
CA LEU A 69 1.31 -1.75 1.80
C LEU A 69 -0.06 -2.42 1.76
N HIS A 70 -1.11 -1.73 2.21
CA HIS A 70 -2.47 -2.26 2.20
C HIS A 70 -3.02 -2.50 0.78
N HIS A 71 -2.55 -1.75 -0.22
CA HIS A 71 -2.84 -1.99 -1.63
C HIS A 71 -1.79 -2.89 -2.28
N GLU A 72 -0.51 -2.60 -2.11
CA GLU A 72 0.57 -3.24 -2.87
C GLU A 72 0.87 -4.69 -2.48
N LEU A 73 0.39 -5.15 -1.32
CA LEU A 73 0.45 -6.56 -0.95
C LEU A 73 -0.57 -7.42 -1.72
N ILE A 74 -1.48 -6.81 -2.46
CA ILE A 74 -2.46 -7.48 -3.35
C ILE A 74 -3.15 -8.61 -2.60
N TRP A 75 -3.71 -8.29 -1.43
CA TRP A 75 -4.40 -9.27 -0.60
C TRP A 75 -5.56 -9.90 -1.37
N GLU A 76 -5.57 -11.23 -1.44
CA GLU A 76 -6.68 -11.98 -2.00
C GLU A 76 -7.41 -12.81 -0.93
N VAL A 77 -8.73 -12.88 -1.03
CA VAL A 77 -9.54 -13.79 -0.23
C VAL A 77 -9.74 -15.06 -1.05
N VAL A 78 -8.97 -16.10 -0.73
CA VAL A 78 -9.06 -17.39 -1.41
C VAL A 78 -10.16 -18.24 -0.78
N ASN A 79 -11.08 -18.72 -1.61
CA ASN A 79 -12.21 -19.56 -1.21
C ASN A 79 -13.08 -18.93 -0.10
N PRO A 80 -13.65 -17.73 -0.31
CA PRO A 80 -14.61 -17.19 0.64
C PRO A 80 -15.79 -18.14 0.69
N GLU A 81 -16.09 -18.68 1.87
CA GLU A 81 -17.41 -19.27 2.06
C GLU A 81 -18.46 -18.20 1.73
N ILE A 82 -19.52 -18.57 1.04
CA ILE A 82 -20.66 -17.68 0.80
C ILE A 82 -21.30 -17.42 2.16
N GLY A 83 -20.77 -16.40 2.85
CA GLY A 83 -21.21 -15.97 4.15
C GLY A 83 -21.98 -14.67 4.01
N ASP A 84 -23.07 -14.57 4.76
CA ASP A 84 -23.74 -13.30 4.98
C ASP A 84 -22.82 -12.39 5.83
N LEU A 85 -22.75 -11.10 5.49
CA LEU A 85 -21.97 -10.11 6.24
C LEU A 85 -22.43 -10.09 7.70
N GLU A 86 -23.75 -10.21 7.93
CA GLU A 86 -24.31 -10.27 9.27
C GLU A 86 -23.82 -11.50 10.04
N ALA A 87 -23.81 -12.68 9.42
CA ALA A 87 -23.30 -13.91 10.03
C ALA A 87 -21.81 -13.78 10.44
N SER A 88 -20.99 -13.17 9.57
CA SER A 88 -19.56 -12.94 9.83
C SER A 88 -19.34 -11.92 10.97
N LEU A 89 -20.12 -10.84 11.00
CA LEU A 89 -20.08 -9.84 12.06
C LEU A 89 -20.53 -10.43 13.40
N GLN A 90 -21.56 -11.26 13.41
CA GLN A 90 -22.07 -11.92 14.60
C GLN A 90 -21.05 -12.91 15.17
N GLN A 91 -20.34 -13.66 14.32
CA GLN A 91 -19.26 -14.55 14.74
C GLN A 91 -18.09 -13.78 15.39
N LYS A 92 -17.67 -12.65 14.80
CA LYS A 92 -16.65 -11.76 15.39
C LYS A 92 -17.10 -11.19 16.74
N ARG A 93 -18.35 -10.73 16.85
CA ARG A 93 -18.91 -10.21 18.13
C ARG A 93 -18.96 -11.29 19.21
N SER A 94 -19.31 -12.51 18.83
CA SER A 94 -19.40 -13.67 19.74
C SER A 94 -18.04 -14.16 20.25
N SER A 95 -17.00 -14.07 19.42
CA SER A 95 -15.63 -14.50 19.78
C SER A 95 -14.91 -13.49 20.69
N VAL A 96 -15.28 -12.21 20.65
CA VAL A 96 -14.78 -11.20 21.61
C VAL A 96 -15.30 -11.47 23.03
N SER A 97 -16.50 -12.03 23.18
CA SER A 97 -17.12 -12.27 24.50
C SER A 97 -16.53 -13.46 25.27
N ARG A 98 -15.75 -14.35 24.62
CA ARG A 98 -15.15 -15.54 25.27
C ARG A 98 -13.79 -15.31 25.94
N ARG A 99 -13.24 -14.09 25.91
CA ARG A 99 -12.06 -13.72 26.72
C ARG A 99 -12.48 -13.17 28.09
N GLY A 100 -13.23 -13.96 28.86
CA GLY A 100 -13.34 -13.78 30.31
C GLY A 100 -12.21 -14.54 31.02
N PRO A 101 -11.71 -14.07 32.18
CA PRO A 101 -10.63 -14.75 32.89
C PRO A 101 -11.07 -16.15 33.35
N ALA A 102 -10.17 -17.13 33.25
CA ALA A 102 -10.41 -18.48 33.74
C ALA A 102 -10.67 -18.46 35.26
N PRO A 103 -11.65 -19.22 35.76
CA PRO A 103 -11.94 -19.28 37.19
C PRO A 103 -10.77 -19.96 37.94
N ILE A 104 -10.42 -19.37 39.08
CA ILE A 104 -9.49 -19.87 40.10
C ILE A 104 -10.02 -21.10 40.82
#